data_AF-A0AB37L4S4-F1
#
_entry.id   AF-A0AB37L4S4-F1
#
_cell.length_a   1.000
_cell.length_b   1.000
_cell.length_c   1.000
_cell.angle_alpha   90.00
_cell.angle_beta   90.00
_cell.angle_gamma   90.00
#
_symmetry.space_group_name_H-M   'P 1'
#
loop_
_entity.id
_entity.type
_entity.pdbx_description
1 polymer ?
#
loop_
_entity_poly.entity_id
_entity_poly.type
_entity_poly.pdbx_seq_one_letter_code
_entity_poly.pdbx_strand_id
1 'polypeptide(L)'
;MGKKNILFQEYGNIEIKEVDELFYFSILYHDKWSLCNTIQQSEYVVAAVCRGLSKICLTNINQKDYLIIDDGVSNPKQINDFLSIQCDSNCMVTAKMLYHAIYDSTNQLFPKMRLIDIYYNYK
;
A
#
# COMPACT_ATOMS: atom_id res chain seq x y z
N MET A 1 16.07 17.90 2.46
CA MET A 1 15.46 16.59 2.12
C MET A 1 15.23 16.60 0.62
N GLY A 2 15.75 15.60 -0.08
CA GLY A 2 15.51 15.49 -1.52
C GLY A 2 14.06 15.12 -1.79
N LYS A 3 13.61 15.49 -2.98
CA LYS A 3 12.23 15.31 -3.44
C LYS A 3 12.27 14.50 -4.72
N LYS A 4 11.34 13.57 -4.86
CA LYS A 4 11.21 12.72 -6.03
C LYS A 4 9.78 12.78 -6.56
N ASN A 5 9.66 12.90 -7.88
CA ASN A 5 8.37 12.82 -8.55
C ASN A 5 7.95 11.36 -8.69
N ILE A 6 6.77 11.05 -8.18
CA ILE A 6 6.13 9.74 -8.27
C ILE A 6 4.88 9.87 -9.14
N LEU A 7 4.74 8.96 -10.10
CA LEU A 7 3.57 8.88 -10.96
C LEU A 7 2.46 8.09 -10.27
N PHE A 8 1.36 8.75 -9.96
CA PHE A 8 0.13 8.13 -9.48
C PHE A 8 -0.80 7.94 -10.67
N GLN A 9 -1.12 6.69 -11.00
CA GLN A 9 -2.04 6.36 -12.09
C GLN A 9 -3.28 5.66 -11.55
N GLU A 10 -4.46 6.22 -11.79
CA GLU A 10 -5.76 5.65 -11.40
C GLU A 10 -6.61 5.41 -12.65
N TYR A 11 -6.84 4.14 -13.02
CA TYR A 11 -7.65 3.74 -14.18
C TYR A 11 -7.33 4.46 -15.50
N GLY A 12 -6.06 4.86 -15.68
CA GLY A 12 -5.58 5.59 -16.86
C GLY A 12 -5.38 7.08 -16.65
N ASN A 13 -5.94 7.68 -15.61
CA ASN A 13 -5.67 9.06 -15.22
C ASN A 13 -4.32 9.12 -14.51
N ILE A 14 -3.44 10.01 -14.96
CA ILE A 14 -2.08 10.15 -14.43
C ILE A 14 -1.97 11.49 -13.70
N GLU A 15 -1.46 11.43 -12.47
CA GLU A 15 -1.06 12.58 -11.68
C GLU A 15 0.40 12.40 -11.23
N ILE A 16 1.14 13.50 -11.16
CA ILE A 16 2.51 13.50 -10.68
C ILE A 16 2.52 14.20 -9.32
N LYS A 17 2.99 13.50 -8.30
CA LYS A 17 3.20 14.07 -6.97
C LYS A 17 4.67 14.13 -6.63
N GLU A 18 5.06 15.25 -6.02
CA GLU A 18 6.37 15.39 -5.41
C GLU A 18 6.33 14.79 -4.00
N VAL A 19 7.16 13.77 -3.76
CA VAL A 19 7.20 13.01 -2.52
C VAL A 19 8.60 13.09 -1.94
N ASP A 20 8.72 12.96 -0.62
CA ASP A 20 10.04 12.91 0.03
C ASP A 20 10.84 11.66 -0.39
N GLU A 21 12.16 11.80 -0.58
CA GLU A 21 13.04 10.67 -0.92
C GLU A 21 13.06 9.58 0.15
N LEU A 22 12.75 9.94 1.39
CA LEU A 22 12.66 8.99 2.51
C LEU A 22 11.25 8.42 2.69
N PHE A 23 10.30 8.76 1.82
CA PHE A 23 8.93 8.26 1.93
C PHE A 23 8.89 6.74 1.95
N TYR A 24 8.27 6.19 3.00
CA TYR A 24 7.86 4.79 3.04
C TYR A 24 6.45 4.68 3.63
N PHE A 25 5.59 3.91 2.97
CA PHE A 25 4.26 3.57 3.46
C PHE A 25 4.21 2.13 3.91
N SER A 26 3.74 1.93 5.14
CA SER A 26 3.63 0.60 5.74
C SER A 26 2.24 0.32 6.28
N ILE A 27 1.82 -0.94 6.13
CA ILE A 27 0.64 -1.48 6.77
C ILE A 27 1.04 -2.14 8.07
N LEU A 28 0.36 -1.79 9.14
CA LEU A 28 0.43 -2.49 10.42
C LEU A 28 -0.65 -3.57 10.45
N TYR A 29 -0.26 -4.80 10.74
CA TYR A 29 -1.17 -5.94 10.81
C TYR A 29 -0.82 -6.86 11.97
N HIS A 30 -1.79 -7.64 12.40
CA HIS A 30 -1.57 -8.68 13.41
C HIS A 30 -1.34 -9.99 12.68
N ASP A 31 -0.16 -10.59 12.86
CA ASP A 31 0.15 -11.86 12.21
C ASP A 31 -0.61 -13.01 12.88
N LYS A 32 -1.72 -13.40 12.24
CA LYS A 32 -2.60 -14.49 12.69
C LYS A 32 -1.93 -15.87 12.61
N TRP A 33 -0.81 -15.99 11.90
CA TRP A 33 -0.10 -17.25 11.66
C TRP A 33 1.16 -17.39 12.51
N SER A 34 1.44 -16.42 13.38
CA SER A 34 2.52 -16.54 14.34
C SER A 34 2.26 -17.71 15.28
N LEU A 35 3.21 -18.65 15.36
CA LEU A 35 3.20 -19.77 16.31
C LEU A 35 3.44 -19.32 17.77
N CYS A 36 3.61 -18.00 17.99
CA CYS A 36 3.79 -17.44 19.31
C CYS A 36 2.43 -17.21 20.01
N ASN A 37 2.38 -17.48 21.32
CA ASN A 37 1.21 -17.23 22.16
C ASN A 37 0.79 -15.74 22.25
N THR A 38 1.63 -14.83 21.75
CA THR A 38 1.38 -13.39 21.72
C THR A 38 1.26 -12.93 20.28
N ILE A 39 0.10 -12.35 19.92
CA ILE A 39 -0.11 -11.73 18.61
C ILE A 39 0.78 -10.49 18.51
N GLN A 40 1.92 -10.59 17.81
CA GLN A 40 2.77 -9.44 17.54
C GLN A 40 2.20 -8.59 16.41
N GLN A 41 2.29 -7.27 16.58
CA GLN A 41 2.01 -6.32 15.51
C GLN A 41 3.20 -6.31 14.55
N SER A 42 2.95 -6.75 13.32
CA SER A 42 3.92 -6.82 12.23
C SER A 42 3.75 -5.64 11.28
N GLU A 43 4.80 -5.33 10.53
CA GLU A 43 4.84 -4.24 9.57
C GLU A 43 5.10 -4.79 8.16
N TYR A 44 4.23 -4.44 7.21
CA TYR A 44 4.40 -4.74 5.80
C TYR A 44 4.64 -3.45 5.02
N VAL A 45 5.86 -3.25 4.53
CA VAL A 45 6.24 -2.09 3.72
C VAL A 45 5.68 -2.27 2.31
N VAL A 46 4.72 -1.43 1.93
CA VAL A 46 4.02 -1.53 0.63
C VAL A 46 4.75 -0.73 -0.45
N ALA A 47 5.16 0.49 -0.14
CA ALA A 47 5.78 1.40 -1.10
C ALA A 47 6.90 2.18 -0.40
N ALA A 48 8.06 2.27 -1.05
CA ALA A 48 9.18 3.01 -0.50
C ALA A 48 10.01 3.67 -1.60
N VAL A 49 10.25 4.98 -1.51
CA VAL A 49 11.02 5.73 -2.50
C VAL A 49 12.48 5.26 -2.56
N CYS A 50 13.04 4.89 -1.41
CA CYS A 50 14.39 4.33 -1.32
C CYS A 50 14.57 2.99 -2.06
N ARG A 51 13.49 2.26 -2.38
CA ARG A 51 13.55 1.04 -3.19
C ARG A 51 13.62 1.31 -4.69
N GLY A 52 13.46 2.56 -5.11
CA GLY A 52 13.40 2.93 -6.52
C GLY A 52 12.00 3.27 -7.01
N LEU A 53 11.03 3.45 -6.10
CA LEU A 53 9.65 3.81 -6.46
C LEU A 53 9.62 4.93 -7.49
N SER A 54 8.95 4.68 -8.60
CA SER A 54 8.75 5.61 -9.71
C SER A 54 7.26 5.83 -9.97
N LYS A 55 6.44 4.79 -9.77
CA LYS A 55 5.03 4.76 -10.15
C LYS A 55 4.19 3.88 -9.22
N ILE A 56 2.98 4.34 -8.94
CA ILE A 56 1.92 3.61 -8.26
C ILE A 56 0.71 3.60 -9.18
N CYS A 57 0.23 2.43 -9.56
CA CYS A 57 -0.85 2.28 -10.54
C CYS A 57 -1.98 1.41 -10.00
N LEU A 58 -3.19 1.96 -10.02
CA LEU A 58 -4.43 1.23 -9.83
C LEU A 58 -5.04 0.94 -11.20
N THR A 59 -5.17 -0.34 -11.53
CA THR A 59 -5.73 -0.80 -12.80
C THR A 59 -6.82 -1.84 -12.59
N ASN A 60 -7.82 -1.88 -13.48
CA ASN A 60 -8.84 -2.91 -13.48
C ASN A 60 -8.50 -3.96 -14.56
N ILE A 61 -8.35 -5.22 -14.14
CA ILE A 61 -8.12 -6.35 -15.04
C ILE A 61 -9.19 -7.40 -14.72
N ASN A 62 -10.02 -7.75 -15.71
CA ASN A 62 -11.09 -8.74 -15.57
C ASN A 62 -12.02 -8.46 -14.37
N GLN A 63 -12.52 -7.22 -14.25
CA GLN A 63 -13.42 -6.78 -13.16
C GLN A 63 -12.80 -6.79 -11.75
N LYS A 64 -11.48 -6.98 -11.65
CA LYS A 64 -10.75 -6.91 -10.37
C LYS A 64 -9.70 -5.81 -10.41
N ASP A 65 -9.66 -5.03 -9.34
CA ASP A 65 -8.65 -3.99 -9.17
C ASP A 65 -7.32 -4.57 -8.69
N TYR A 66 -6.23 -4.08 -9.29
CA TYR A 66 -4.87 -4.43 -8.95
C TYR A 66 -4.07 -3.17 -8.66
N LEU A 67 -3.32 -3.20 -7.56
CA LEU A 67 -2.34 -2.19 -7.21
C LEU A 67 -0.96 -2.66 -7.66
N ILE A 68 -0.32 -1.86 -8.51
CA ILE A 68 1.02 -2.10 -9.04
C ILE A 68 1.93 -1.01 -8.47
N ILE A 69 2.95 -1.43 -7.73
CA ILE A 69 3.98 -0.56 -7.17
C ILE A 69 5.26 -0.80 -7.99
N ASP A 70 5.68 0.20 -8.75
CA ASP A 70 6.90 0.15 -9.54
C ASP A 70 8.08 0.65 -8.70
N ASP A 71 8.54 -0.22 -7.79
CA ASP A 71 9.69 -0.01 -6.92
C ASP A 71 10.84 -0.99 -7.21
N GLY A 72 10.78 -1.71 -8.34
CA GLY A 72 11.79 -2.69 -8.74
C GLY A 72 11.86 -3.96 -7.89
N VAL A 73 11.06 -4.09 -6.82
CA VAL A 73 11.11 -5.22 -5.86
C VAL A 73 9.74 -5.89 -5.70
N SER A 74 8.68 -5.10 -5.67
CA SER A 74 7.32 -5.52 -5.35
C SER A 74 6.66 -6.17 -6.55
N ASN A 75 6.14 -7.39 -6.35
CA ASN A 75 5.28 -8.03 -7.35
C ASN A 75 3.81 -7.68 -7.03
N PRO A 76 3.01 -7.19 -7.99
CA PRO A 76 1.59 -6.89 -7.78
C PRO A 76 0.79 -8.05 -7.15
N LYS A 77 1.20 -9.29 -7.42
CA LYS A 77 0.59 -10.49 -6.84
C LYS A 77 0.79 -10.55 -5.32
N GLN A 78 1.93 -10.11 -4.80
CA GLN A 78 2.26 -10.17 -3.37
C GLN A 78 1.33 -9.31 -2.52
N ILE A 79 0.95 -8.11 -2.99
CA ILE A 79 0.04 -7.23 -2.25
C ILE A 79 -1.35 -7.86 -2.16
N ASN A 80 -1.86 -8.41 -3.26
CA ASN A 80 -3.16 -9.08 -3.26
C ASN A 80 -3.15 -10.35 -2.40
N ASP A 81 -2.10 -11.17 -2.50
CA ASP A 81 -1.93 -12.37 -1.67
C ASP A 81 -1.86 -11.97 -0.18
N PHE A 82 -1.08 -10.95 0.16
CA PHE A 82 -1.02 -10.37 1.52
C PHE A 82 -2.39 -9.94 2.03
N LEU A 83 -3.12 -9.12 1.28
CA LEU A 83 -4.45 -8.65 1.68
C LEU A 83 -5.42 -9.82 1.87
N SER A 84 -5.39 -10.83 1.00
CA SER A 84 -6.26 -12.00 1.11
C SER A 84 -5.98 -12.88 2.33
N ILE A 85 -4.72 -12.96 2.78
CA ILE A 85 -4.32 -13.74 3.96
C ILE A 85 -4.66 -12.97 5.25
N GLN A 86 -4.47 -11.65 5.24
CA GLN A 86 -4.54 -10.84 6.46
C GLN A 86 -5.94 -10.26 6.73
N CYS A 87 -6.72 -9.96 5.69
CA CYS A 87 -8.08 -9.44 5.86
C CYS A 87 -9.05 -10.54 6.29
N ASP A 88 -9.84 -10.29 7.34
CA ASP A 88 -10.99 -11.13 7.66
C ASP A 88 -12.13 -10.89 6.65
N SER A 89 -13.00 -11.88 6.49
CA SER A 89 -14.17 -11.83 5.61
C SER A 89 -15.11 -10.64 5.86
N ASN A 90 -15.05 -10.03 7.05
CA ASN A 90 -15.88 -8.87 7.43
C ASN A 90 -15.18 -7.51 7.22
N CYS A 91 -13.87 -7.45 6.99
CA CYS A 91 -13.08 -6.22 6.86
C CYS A 91 -12.06 -6.35 5.73
N MET A 92 -12.55 -6.31 4.49
CA MET A 92 -11.73 -6.50 3.30
C MET A 92 -11.19 -5.17 2.78
N VAL A 93 -9.90 -4.90 3.04
CA VAL A 93 -9.18 -3.79 2.40
C VAL A 93 -8.94 -4.14 0.93
N THR A 94 -9.33 -3.24 0.03
CA THR A 94 -9.16 -3.42 -1.42
C THR A 94 -7.89 -2.73 -1.92
N ALA A 95 -7.44 -3.11 -3.13
CA ALA A 95 -6.35 -2.43 -3.83
C ALA A 95 -6.61 -0.93 -4.00
N LYS A 96 -7.87 -0.55 -4.25
CA LYS A 96 -8.30 0.85 -4.37
C LYS A 96 -8.18 1.60 -3.05
N MET A 97 -8.64 1.02 -1.95
CA MET A 97 -8.50 1.62 -0.61
C MET A 97 -7.03 1.87 -0.28
N LEU A 98 -6.18 0.88 -0.57
CA LEU A 98 -4.75 0.98 -0.34
C LEU A 98 -4.09 2.05 -1.22
N TYR A 99 -4.50 2.17 -2.49
CA TYR A 99 -4.05 3.23 -3.39
C TYR A 99 -4.31 4.62 -2.81
N HIS A 100 -5.55 4.90 -2.41
CA HIS A 100 -5.91 6.21 -1.84
C HIS A 100 -5.21 6.46 -0.50
N ALA A 101 -5.07 5.44 0.35
CA ALA A 101 -4.32 5.55 1.60
C ALA A 101 -2.86 5.98 1.37
N ILE A 102 -2.19 5.42 0.35
CA ILE A 102 -0.82 5.82 -0.01
C ILE A 102 -0.81 7.24 -0.56
N TYR A 103 -1.75 7.55 -1.47
CA TYR A 103 -1.84 8.85 -2.14
C TYR A 103 -2.06 10.00 -1.15
N ASP A 104 -2.94 9.84 -0.16
CA ASP A 104 -3.21 10.86 0.85
C ASP A 104 -2.05 11.01 1.86
N SER A 105 -1.25 9.96 2.01
CA SER A 105 -0.14 9.92 2.95
C SER A 105 1.17 10.52 2.39
N THR A 106 1.21 10.98 1.14
CA THR A 106 2.45 11.46 0.47
C THR A 106 3.11 12.66 1.14
N ASN A 107 2.37 13.40 1.97
CA ASN A 107 2.88 14.55 2.73
C ASN A 107 3.60 14.14 4.03
N GLN A 108 3.56 12.85 4.39
CA GLN A 108 4.22 12.30 5.57
C GLN A 108 5.48 11.53 5.15
N LEU A 109 6.50 11.50 6.02
CA LEU A 109 7.73 10.74 5.75
C LEU A 109 7.50 9.23 5.88
N PHE A 110 6.86 8.82 6.97
CA PHE A 110 6.83 7.42 7.40
C PHE A 110 5.40 6.99 7.79
N PRO A 111 4.40 7.20 6.92
CA PRO A 111 3.03 6.85 7.23
C PRO A 111 2.88 5.35 7.51
N LYS A 112 2.26 5.04 8.65
CA LYS A 112 1.88 3.70 9.05
C LYS A 112 0.38 3.66 9.33
N MET A 113 -0.33 2.72 8.72
CA MET A 113 -1.78 2.57 8.93
C MET A 113 -2.12 1.12 9.24
N ARG A 114 -3.03 0.89 10.20
CA ARG A 114 -3.56 -0.46 10.42
C ARG A 114 -4.52 -0.81 9.29
N LEU A 115 -4.60 -2.09 8.91
CA LEU A 115 -5.59 -2.56 7.92
C LEU A 115 -7.02 -2.10 8.26
N ILE A 116 -7.38 -2.12 9.55
CA ILE A 116 -8.70 -1.69 10.01
C ILE A 116 -8.94 -0.19 9.80
N ASP A 117 -7.91 0.64 9.97
CA ASP A 117 -8.02 2.09 9.76
C ASP A 117 -8.18 2.39 8.27
N ILE A 118 -7.45 1.66 7.41
CA ILE A 118 -7.59 1.77 5.96
C ILE A 118 -9.02 1.39 5.54
N TYR A 119 -9.55 0.29 6.07
CA TYR A 119 -10.91 -0.14 5.77
C TYR A 119 -11.96 0.93 6.11
N TYR A 120 -11.88 1.54 7.31
CA TYR A 120 -12.89 2.52 7.73
C TYR A 120 -12.72 3.90 7.09
N ASN A 121 -11.49 4.34 6.80
CA ASN A 121 -11.24 5.67 6.25
C ASN A 121 -11.49 5.75 4.73
N TYR A 122 -11.41 4.62 4.02
CA TYR A 122 -11.48 4.58 2.55
C TYR A 122 -12.59 3.65 2.03
N LYS A 123 -13.59 3.32 2.86
CA LYS A 123 -14.72 2.44 2.51
C LYS A 123 -15.55 2.93 1.34
#